data_AF-A0A1Y1VF83-F1
#
_entry.id   AF-A0A1Y1VF83-F1
#
_cell.length_a   1.000
_cell.length_b   1.000
_cell.length_c   1.000
_cell.angle_alpha   90.00
_cell.angle_beta   90.00
_cell.angle_gamma   90.00
#
_symmetry.space_group_name_H-M   'P 1'
#
loop_
_entity.id
_entity.type
_entity.pdbx_description
1 polymer ?
#
loop_
_entity_poly.entity_id
_entity_poly.type
_entity_poly.pdbx_seq_one_letter_code
_entity_poly.pdbx_strand_id
1 'polypeptide(L)'
;MNFQSVPVNSLSDINKSSRKSNYEKFCQKCLVKGHYTYECNKTPKYVARPSRTKRLENPKLNKFKRLRSPSTSIAKDILKSREKKRRLR
;
A
#
# COMPACT_ATOMS: atom_id res chain seq x y z
N MET A 1 5.94 -14.06 21.38
CA MET A 1 4.67 -13.33 21.19
C MET A 1 3.91 -14.02 20.05
N ASN A 2 3.01 -14.92 20.44
CA ASN A 2 2.29 -15.79 19.52
C ASN A 2 1.32 -14.98 18.67
N PHE A 3 1.55 -14.96 17.35
CA PHE A 3 0.59 -14.41 16.41
C PHE A 3 -0.39 -15.51 16.03
N GLN A 4 -1.52 -15.57 16.73
CA GLN A 4 -2.66 -16.40 16.34
C GLN A 4 -3.23 -15.81 15.04
N SER A 5 -3.03 -16.47 13.90
CA SER A 5 -3.72 -16.13 12.67
C SER A 5 -5.18 -16.55 12.79
N VAL A 6 -6.09 -15.58 12.87
CA VAL A 6 -7.53 -15.83 12.73
C VAL A 6 -7.82 -16.24 11.28
N PRO A 7 -8.47 -17.40 11.06
CA PRO A 7 -8.84 -17.84 9.72
C PRO A 7 -10.03 -17.01 9.22
N VAL A 8 -9.80 -16.19 8.20
CA VAL A 8 -10.89 -15.54 7.46
C VAL A 8 -11.33 -16.49 6.34
N ASN A 9 -12.47 -17.17 6.57
CA ASN A 9 -12.94 -18.26 5.70
C ASN A 9 -13.69 -17.79 4.44
N SER A 10 -13.94 -16.48 4.27
CA SER A 10 -14.54 -15.97 3.03
C SER A 10 -14.23 -14.48 2.81
N LEU A 11 -13.92 -14.11 1.56
CA LEU A 11 -13.72 -12.73 1.11
C LEU A 11 -14.97 -11.84 1.36
N SER A 12 -16.13 -12.43 1.60
CA SER A 12 -17.38 -11.72 1.93
C SER A 12 -17.40 -11.10 3.32
N ASP A 13 -16.59 -11.62 4.26
CA ASP A 13 -16.65 -11.22 5.67
C ASP A 13 -15.88 -9.92 5.94
N ILE A 14 -14.94 -9.57 5.05
CA ILE A 14 -14.19 -8.30 5.09
C ILE A 14 -15.12 -7.08 4.95
N ASN A 15 -16.26 -7.23 4.28
CA ASN A 15 -17.20 -6.13 4.00
C ASN A 15 -18.42 -6.09 4.92
N LYS A 16 -18.50 -6.94 5.95
CA LYS A 16 -19.74 -7.12 6.73
C LYS A 16 -19.83 -6.26 8.01
N SER A 17 -18.74 -5.70 8.52
CA SER A 17 -18.75 -5.09 9.86
C SER A 17 -19.08 -3.58 9.95
N SER A 18 -19.44 -2.87 8.87
CA SER A 18 -19.67 -1.41 8.98
C SER A 18 -20.91 -0.86 8.29
N ARG A 19 -21.88 -1.69 7.91
CA ARG A 19 -23.16 -1.21 7.33
C ARG A 19 -24.15 -0.68 8.38
N LYS A 20 -23.68 0.06 9.39
CA LYS A 20 -24.53 1.00 10.13
C LYS A 20 -24.29 2.38 9.52
N SER A 21 -24.85 2.59 8.35
CA SER A 21 -24.77 3.85 7.62
C SER A 21 -25.71 4.85 8.27
N ASN A 22 -25.20 5.61 9.23
CA ASN A 22 -25.68 6.97 9.40
C ASN A 22 -25.34 7.70 8.08
N TYR A 23 -26.30 7.74 7.14
CA TYR A 23 -26.11 8.21 5.76
C TYR A 23 -26.01 9.74 5.72
N GLU A 24 -25.03 10.31 6.42
CA GLU A 24 -24.64 11.70 6.19
C GLU A 24 -24.11 11.82 4.75
N LYS A 25 -24.68 12.75 4.00
CA LYS A 25 -24.29 13.00 2.61
C LYS A 25 -22.85 13.48 2.58
N PHE A 26 -22.01 12.80 1.81
CA PHE A 26 -20.61 13.17 1.65
C PHE A 26 -20.43 13.97 0.36
N CYS A 27 -19.93 15.20 0.47
CA CYS A 27 -19.69 16.05 -0.67
C CYS A 27 -18.33 15.73 -1.33
N GLN A 28 -18.34 15.33 -2.61
CA GLN A 28 -17.12 15.08 -3.38
C GLN A 28 -16.28 16.33 -3.67
N LYS A 29 -16.86 17.54 -3.66
CA LYS A 29 -16.12 18.80 -3.93
C LYS A 29 -15.22 19.21 -2.77
N CYS A 30 -15.78 19.26 -1.55
CA CYS A 30 -15.06 19.72 -0.36
C CYS A 30 -14.61 18.60 0.58
N LEU A 31 -15.03 17.35 0.33
CA LEU A 31 -14.70 16.16 1.13
C LEU A 31 -15.19 16.24 2.58
N VAL A 32 -16.36 16.86 2.82
CA VAL A 32 -17.00 17.00 4.14
C VAL A 32 -18.40 16.40 4.10
N LYS A 33 -18.85 15.90 5.25
CA LYS A 33 -20.21 15.36 5.44
C LYS A 33 -21.24 16.50 5.64
N GLY A 34 -22.51 16.22 5.36
CA GLY A 34 -23.64 17.10 5.70
C GLY A 34 -24.36 17.76 4.51
N HIS A 35 -23.87 17.64 3.28
CA HIS A 35 -24.55 18.20 2.08
C HIS A 35 -24.21 17.42 0.81
N TYR A 36 -25.02 17.60 -0.23
CA TYR A 36 -24.74 17.06 -1.55
C TYR A 36 -23.78 17.95 -2.35
N THR A 37 -23.18 17.40 -3.40
CA THR A 37 -22.23 18.12 -4.26
C THR A 37 -22.82 19.33 -4.98
N TYR A 38 -24.12 19.32 -5.26
CA TYR A 38 -24.83 20.42 -5.94
C TYR A 38 -25.11 21.61 -5.01
N GLU A 39 -25.14 21.41 -3.69
CA GLU A 39 -25.35 22.44 -2.66
C GLU A 39 -24.03 23.06 -2.17
N CYS A 40 -22.90 22.56 -2.67
CA CYS A 40 -21.59 22.92 -2.16
C CYS A 40 -21.12 24.26 -2.74
N ASN A 41 -21.07 25.28 -1.88
CA ASN A 41 -20.55 26.62 -2.18
C ASN A 41 -19.03 26.77 -1.95
N LYS A 42 -18.35 25.71 -1.51
CA LYS A 42 -16.91 25.74 -1.22
C LYS A 42 -16.10 25.49 -2.49
N THR A 43 -14.92 26.10 -2.56
CA THR A 43 -13.92 25.78 -3.58
C THR A 43 -13.52 24.31 -3.49
N PRO A 44 -13.28 23.63 -4.62
CA PRO A 44 -12.92 22.22 -4.60
C PRO A 44 -11.58 22.04 -3.89
N LYS A 45 -11.53 21.15 -2.91
CA LYS A 45 -10.32 20.84 -2.13
C LYS A 45 -9.44 19.82 -2.86
N TYR A 46 -9.37 19.87 -4.19
CA TYR A 46 -8.60 18.88 -4.96
C TYR A 46 -7.15 18.88 -4.47
N VAL A 47 -6.79 17.86 -3.70
CA VAL A 47 -5.41 17.56 -3.38
C VAL A 47 -4.95 16.58 -4.45
N ALA A 48 -3.99 16.99 -5.27
CA ALA A 48 -3.41 16.12 -6.26
C ALA A 48 -2.92 14.84 -5.59
N ARG A 49 -3.43 13.68 -6.04
CA ARG A 49 -2.99 12.41 -5.48
C ARG A 49 -1.52 12.21 -5.86
N PRO A 50 -0.62 11.92 -4.91
CA PRO A 50 0.76 11.64 -5.26
C PRO A 50 0.82 10.42 -6.19
N SER A 51 1.66 10.50 -7.22
CA SER A 51 1.93 9.37 -8.08
C SER A 51 2.44 8.18 -7.27
N ARG A 52 2.33 6.97 -7.82
CA ARG A 52 2.85 5.76 -7.18
C ARG A 52 4.33 5.92 -6.79
N THR A 53 5.14 6.57 -7.65
CA THR A 53 6.54 6.88 -7.38
C THR A 53 6.71 7.87 -6.22
N LYS A 54 6.00 9.02 -6.25
CA LYS A 54 6.00 10.01 -5.16
C LYS A 54 5.59 9.43 -3.81
N ARG A 55 4.69 8.45 -3.80
CA ARG A 55 4.27 7.76 -2.58
C ARG A 55 5.31 6.76 -2.05
N LEU A 56 6.07 6.13 -2.94
CA LEU A 56 7.17 5.22 -2.59
C LEU A 56 8.46 5.95 -2.19
N GLU A 57 8.59 7.24 -2.50
CA GLU A 57 9.68 8.07 -2.00
C GLU A 57 9.62 8.24 -0.47
N ASN A 58 8.42 8.20 0.13
CA ASN A 58 8.26 8.26 1.57
C ASN A 58 8.88 7.02 2.26
N PRO A 59 9.93 7.21 3.08
CA PRO A 59 10.65 6.09 3.71
C PRO A 59 9.79 5.30 4.71
N LYS A 60 8.72 5.89 5.25
CA LYS A 60 7.77 5.21 6.15
C LYS A 60 6.86 4.23 5.42
N LEU A 61 6.56 4.51 4.14
CA LEU A 61 5.68 3.68 3.30
C LEU A 61 6.46 2.67 2.46
N ASN A 62 7.76 2.88 2.29
CA ASN A 62 8.62 2.02 1.51
C ASN A 62 9.19 0.85 2.32
N LYS A 63 8.31 -0.08 2.73
CA LYS A 63 8.71 -1.32 3.43
C LYS A 63 9.63 -2.20 2.57
N PHE A 64 9.61 -2.03 1.24
CA PHE A 64 10.34 -2.83 0.28
C PHE A 64 11.77 -2.35 -0.02
N LYS A 65 12.14 -1.10 0.29
CA LYS A 65 13.54 -0.66 0.20
C LYS A 65 14.46 -1.39 1.20
N ARG A 66 13.92 -1.84 2.34
CA ARG A 66 14.67 -2.67 3.32
C ARG A 66 14.88 -4.11 2.86
N LEU A 67 14.04 -4.60 1.94
CA LEU A 67 14.13 -5.97 1.39
C LEU A 67 15.06 -6.06 0.18
N ARG A 68 15.60 -4.93 -0.30
CA ARG A 68 16.46 -4.85 -1.48
C ARG A 68 17.95 -4.77 -1.14
N SER A 69 18.36 -5.58 -0.17
CA SER A 69 19.71 -6.15 -0.19
C SER A 69 19.50 -7.65 -0.16
N PRO A 70 19.62 -8.37 -1.29
CA PRO A 70 19.89 -9.80 -1.22
C PRO A 70 21.08 -9.90 -0.28
N SER A 71 20.93 -10.62 0.83
CA SER A 71 22.01 -10.84 1.82
C SER A 71 23.31 -10.99 1.04
N THR A 72 24.22 -10.04 1.20
CA THR A 72 25.30 -9.85 0.21
C THR A 72 26.13 -11.12 0.00
N SER A 73 26.14 -12.03 0.98
CA SER A 73 26.68 -13.38 0.93
C SER A 73 26.09 -14.23 -0.22
N ILE A 74 24.78 -14.44 -0.26
CA ILE A 74 24.13 -15.31 -1.26
C ILE A 74 24.41 -14.80 -2.69
N ALA A 75 24.36 -13.49 -2.91
CA ALA A 75 24.68 -12.89 -4.21
C ALA A 75 26.17 -13.09 -4.58
N LYS A 76 27.09 -12.96 -3.62
CA LYS A 76 28.53 -13.20 -3.82
C LYS A 76 28.81 -14.67 -4.16
N ASP A 77 28.15 -15.61 -3.49
CA ASP A 77 28.35 -17.04 -3.69
C ASP A 77 27.88 -17.50 -5.08
N ILE A 78 26.75 -16.97 -5.56
CA ILE A 78 26.24 -17.23 -6.91
C ILE A 78 27.21 -16.66 -7.97
N LEU A 79 27.74 -15.45 -7.77
CA LEU A 79 28.71 -14.84 -8.69
C LEU A 79 30.02 -15.65 -8.75
N LYS A 80 30.55 -16.04 -7.59
CA LYS A 80 31.77 -16.87 -7.49
C LYS A 80 31.61 -18.23 -8.17
N SER A 81 30.44 -18.85 -8.02
CA SER A 81 30.11 -20.13 -8.67
C SER A 81 30.05 -20.00 -10.20
N ARG A 82 29.48 -18.90 -10.72
CA ARG A 82 29.45 -18.61 -12.17
C ARG A 82 30.84 -18.35 -12.73
N GLU A 83 31.70 -17.64 -12.01
CA GLU A 83 33.08 -17.37 -12.42
C GLU A 83 33.93 -18.66 -12.46
N LYS A 84 33.82 -19.52 -11.44
CA LYS A 84 34.48 -20.84 -11.41
C LYS A 84 34.08 -21.70 -12.62
N LYS A 85 32.79 -21.71 -12.98
CA LYS A 85 32.29 -22.43 -14.17
C LYS A 85 32.81 -21.85 -15.49
N ARG A 86 33.03 -20.53 -15.57
CA ARG A 86 33.66 -19.88 -16.72
C ARG A 86 35.14 -20.23 -16.87
N ARG A 87 35.88 -20.33 -15.76
CA ARG A 87 37.31 -20.73 -15.77
C ARG A 87 37.53 -22.22 -16.06
N LEU A 88 36.50 -23.04 -15.83
CA LEU A 88 36.53 -24.47 -16.11
C LEU A 88 36.17 -24.81 -17.57
N ARG A 89 35.70 -23.84 -18.34
CA ARG A 89 35.56 -23.90 -19.79
C ARG A 89 36.86 -23.43 -20.43
#